data_AF-A0A0R3T871-F1
#
_entry.id   AF-A0A0R3T871-F1
#
_cell.length_a   1.000
_cell.length_b   1.000
_cell.length_c   1.000
_cell.angle_alpha   90.00
_cell.angle_beta   90.00
_cell.angle_gamma   90.00
#
_symmetry.space_group_name_H-M   'P 1'
#
loop_
_entity.id
_entity.type
_entity.pdbx_description
1 polymer ?
#
loop_
_entity_poly.entity_id
_entity_poly.type
_entity_poly.pdbx_seq_one_letter_code
_entity_poly.pdbx_strand_id
1 'polypeptide(L)'
;MVFEPNFRTLTARLDRGLTLATCLTYRGQHNVSEILSTLGDIRAGTDNLVDWCPTAFKVAYTSQPPVVIPGMGPNKITRSLSMITNSTCIAGVFERLERWFMKLFTRRAFVHCINQYHRILSILAALESCFKHSLPAVTVVVDVYINGLPIRLFHVIYAIIYGVIYSTFSYFYFDVVNIQPIYPMLDWSEPGKAVFISFVVILCGPVVQFLLYLLYVGRITLSAHLNGRGKVVVDSWWNAGSQATPDNEAVECA
;
A
#
# COMPACT_ATOMS: atom_id res chain seq x y z
N MET A 1 -30.51 -8.85 29.78
CA MET A 1 -30.68 -9.39 28.42
C MET A 1 -29.42 -9.36 27.56
N VAL A 2 -28.89 -8.23 27.09
CA VAL A 2 -27.76 -8.26 26.13
C VAL A 2 -26.43 -8.76 26.70
N PHE A 3 -26.23 -8.64 28.02
CA PHE A 3 -25.07 -9.23 28.71
C PHE A 3 -25.24 -10.71 29.05
N GLU A 4 -26.40 -11.33 28.78
CA GLU A 4 -26.59 -12.75 29.07
C GLU A 4 -25.79 -13.62 28.07
N PRO A 5 -25.26 -14.78 28.50
CA PRO A 5 -24.47 -15.66 27.64
C PRO A 5 -25.20 -16.11 26.36
N ASN A 6 -26.53 -16.28 26.41
CA ASN A 6 -27.32 -16.84 25.31
C ASN A 6 -27.43 -15.91 24.09
N PHE A 7 -27.22 -14.60 24.26
CA PHE A 7 -27.32 -13.62 23.18
C PHE A 7 -25.96 -13.20 22.62
N ARG A 8 -24.88 -13.88 23.02
CA ARG A 8 -23.52 -13.58 22.56
C ARG A 8 -23.21 -14.39 21.30
N THR A 9 -22.59 -13.74 20.32
CA THR A 9 -22.08 -14.41 19.11
C THR A 9 -20.86 -15.29 19.42
N LEU A 10 -20.12 -14.97 20.49
CA LEU A 10 -18.93 -15.70 20.90
C LEU A 10 -19.12 -16.30 22.30
N THR A 11 -18.71 -17.55 22.46
CA THR A 11 -18.65 -18.22 23.76
C THR A 11 -17.45 -17.67 24.57
N ALA A 12 -17.62 -16.50 25.20
CA ALA A 12 -16.59 -15.88 26.04
C ALA A 12 -17.13 -15.59 27.44
N ARG A 13 -16.25 -15.71 28.45
CA ARG A 13 -16.53 -15.44 29.86
C ARG A 13 -16.20 -13.99 30.20
N LEU A 14 -17.18 -13.09 30.04
CA LEU A 14 -17.06 -11.65 30.33
C LEU A 14 -16.79 -11.33 31.82
N ASP A 15 -17.05 -12.28 32.71
CA ASP A 15 -16.79 -12.18 34.15
C ASP A 15 -15.29 -12.19 34.50
N ARG A 16 -14.44 -12.74 33.63
CA ARG A 16 -13.02 -12.96 33.90
C ARG A 16 -12.06 -11.95 33.25
N GLY A 17 -12.59 -10.96 32.55
CA GLY A 17 -11.76 -10.00 31.84
C GLY A 17 -12.33 -8.59 31.95
N LEU A 18 -11.59 -7.66 31.36
CA LEU A 18 -11.87 -6.25 31.43
C LEU A 18 -12.49 -5.78 30.12
N THR A 19 -13.49 -4.91 30.23
CA THR A 19 -14.14 -4.26 29.10
C THR A 19 -13.48 -2.91 28.84
N LEU A 20 -12.87 -2.79 27.67
CA LEU A 20 -12.14 -1.59 27.25
C LEU A 20 -13.11 -0.53 26.69
N ALA A 21 -14.04 -0.96 25.84
CA ALA A 21 -15.03 -0.09 25.21
C ALA A 21 -16.25 -0.89 24.78
N THR A 22 -17.43 -0.30 24.86
CA THR A 22 -18.69 -0.91 24.43
C THR A 22 -19.50 0.08 23.61
N CYS A 23 -19.97 -0.36 22.45
CA CYS A 23 -20.89 0.38 21.60
C CYS A 23 -22.26 -0.29 21.61
N LEU A 24 -23.30 0.48 21.91
CA LEU A 24 -24.70 0.05 21.96
C LEU A 24 -25.47 0.76 20.84
N THR A 25 -26.03 -0.02 19.92
CA THR A 25 -26.87 0.48 18.81
C THR A 25 -28.32 0.06 19.04
N TYR A 26 -29.15 1.01 19.43
CA TYR A 26 -30.58 0.85 19.63
C TYR A 26 -31.31 1.13 18.31
N ARG A 27 -32.24 0.24 17.91
CA ARG A 27 -33.13 0.47 16.76
C ARG A 27 -34.60 0.23 17.11
N GLY A 28 -35.48 1.03 16.55
CA GLY A 28 -36.93 0.95 16.73
C GLY A 28 -37.46 1.86 17.84
N GLN A 29 -38.60 1.48 18.40
CA GLN A 29 -39.37 2.32 19.33
C GLN A 29 -38.79 2.33 20.75
N HIS A 30 -37.59 2.89 20.94
CA HIS A 30 -36.98 3.09 22.27
C HIS A 30 -37.11 4.55 22.73
N ASN A 31 -37.37 4.76 24.02
CA ASN A 31 -37.35 6.08 24.65
C ASN A 31 -35.93 6.42 25.13
N VAL A 32 -35.47 7.64 24.87
CA VAL A 32 -34.13 8.08 25.29
C VAL A 32 -33.95 8.04 26.81
N SER A 33 -35.01 8.39 27.57
CA SER A 33 -34.97 8.31 29.03
C SER A 33 -34.73 6.89 29.55
N GLU A 34 -35.35 5.87 28.92
CA GLU A 34 -35.16 4.46 29.28
C GLU A 34 -33.75 3.98 28.94
N ILE A 35 -33.19 4.45 27.81
CA ILE A 35 -31.81 4.14 27.43
C ILE A 35 -30.83 4.71 28.47
N LEU A 36 -31.02 5.95 28.89
CA LEU A 36 -30.16 6.61 29.87
C LEU A 36 -30.26 5.96 31.26
N SER A 37 -31.46 5.59 31.71
CA SER A 37 -31.62 4.88 32.99
C SER A 37 -30.93 3.51 32.94
N THR A 38 -31.12 2.76 31.86
CA THR A 38 -30.49 1.44 31.67
C THR A 38 -28.97 1.54 31.63
N LEU A 39 -28.41 2.59 31.00
CA LEU A 39 -26.96 2.85 31.01
C LEU A 39 -26.43 3.13 32.41
N GLY A 40 -27.20 3.84 33.23
CA GLY A 40 -26.87 4.07 34.65
C GLY A 40 -26.77 2.75 35.41
N ASP A 41 -27.77 1.89 35.25
CA ASP A 41 -27.82 0.57 35.90
C ASP A 41 -26.66 -0.34 35.43
N ILE A 42 -26.37 -0.35 34.12
CA ILE A 42 -25.25 -1.12 33.56
C ILE A 42 -23.92 -0.62 34.12
N ARG A 43 -23.74 0.70 34.20
CA ARG A 43 -22.50 1.30 34.71
C ARG A 43 -22.31 1.00 36.20
N ALA A 44 -23.38 1.03 36.98
CA ALA A 44 -23.34 0.71 38.41
C ALA A 44 -23.09 -0.79 38.67
N GLY A 45 -23.56 -1.67 37.79
CA GLY A 45 -23.40 -3.13 37.94
C GLY A 45 -22.17 -3.75 37.25
N THR A 46 -21.34 -2.97 36.56
CA THR A 46 -20.18 -3.49 35.80
C THR A 46 -18.87 -3.07 36.46
N ASP A 47 -18.31 -3.95 37.31
CA ASP A 47 -17.01 -3.72 37.96
C ASP A 47 -15.81 -4.00 37.03
N ASN A 48 -16.06 -4.65 35.89
CA ASN A 48 -15.02 -5.06 34.93
C ASN A 48 -14.64 -3.98 33.92
N LEU A 49 -14.96 -2.71 34.18
CA LEU A 49 -14.59 -1.59 33.33
C LEU A 49 -13.18 -1.12 33.63
N VAL A 50 -12.50 -0.64 32.59
CA VAL A 50 -11.11 -0.21 32.71
C VAL A 50 -11.05 1.23 33.23
N ASP A 51 -10.10 1.47 34.13
CA ASP A 51 -9.91 2.72 34.88
C ASP A 51 -9.57 3.93 33.99
N TRP A 52 -8.73 3.74 32.97
CA TRP A 52 -8.32 4.82 32.06
C TRP A 52 -9.39 5.22 31.02
N CYS A 53 -10.53 4.54 30.98
CA CYS A 53 -11.64 4.85 30.06
C CYS A 53 -12.96 5.10 30.82
N PRO A 54 -13.14 6.30 31.43
CA PRO A 54 -14.31 6.60 32.25
C PRO A 54 -15.62 6.69 31.43
N THR A 55 -15.53 6.88 30.11
CA THR A 55 -16.66 6.93 29.16
C THR A 55 -16.68 5.70 28.26
N ALA A 56 -16.59 4.51 28.84
CA ALA A 56 -16.49 3.25 28.09
C ALA A 56 -17.69 2.91 27.20
N PHE A 57 -18.85 3.59 27.36
CA PHE A 57 -20.07 3.33 26.60
C PHE A 57 -20.32 4.39 25.52
N LYS A 58 -20.42 3.94 24.27
CA LYS A 58 -20.93 4.73 23.14
C LYS A 58 -22.33 4.26 22.79
N VAL A 59 -23.26 5.19 22.63
CA VAL A 59 -24.65 4.86 22.30
C VAL A 59 -25.06 5.52 21.00
N ALA A 60 -25.66 4.73 20.13
CA ALA A 60 -26.27 5.18 18.88
C ALA A 60 -27.74 4.73 18.85
N TYR A 61 -28.61 5.58 18.30
CA TYR A 61 -30.05 5.34 18.24
C TYR A 61 -30.58 5.54 16.82
N THR A 62 -31.54 4.72 16.43
CA THR A 62 -32.27 4.85 15.16
C THR A 62 -33.75 4.53 15.41
N SER A 63 -34.66 5.46 15.08
CA SER A 63 -36.09 5.28 15.32
C SER A 63 -36.75 4.23 14.41
N GLN A 64 -36.16 3.97 13.24
CA GLN A 64 -36.66 2.95 12.31
C GLN A 64 -36.42 1.54 12.87
N PRO A 65 -37.45 0.67 12.91
CA PRO A 65 -37.30 -0.71 13.34
C PRO A 65 -36.47 -1.52 12.33
N PRO A 66 -35.86 -2.65 12.75
CA PRO A 66 -35.19 -3.56 11.83
C PRO A 66 -36.13 -4.08 10.74
N VAL A 67 -35.60 -4.17 9.51
CA VAL A 67 -36.31 -4.80 8.40
C VAL A 67 -36.22 -6.31 8.57
N VAL A 68 -37.37 -6.98 8.53
CA VAL A 68 -37.46 -8.45 8.54
C VAL A 68 -37.73 -8.93 7.12
N ILE A 69 -36.95 -9.89 6.65
CA ILE A 69 -37.16 -10.52 5.34
C ILE A 69 -38.23 -11.61 5.50
N PRO A 70 -39.32 -11.61 4.72
CA PRO A 70 -40.35 -12.64 4.81
C PRO A 70 -39.75 -14.05 4.68
N GLY A 71 -40.09 -14.94 5.60
CA GLY A 71 -39.57 -16.32 5.64
C GLY A 71 -38.20 -16.49 6.32
N MET A 72 -37.54 -15.41 6.74
CA MET A 72 -36.27 -15.47 7.49
C MET A 72 -36.40 -14.75 8.85
N GLY A 73 -36.30 -15.52 9.94
CA GLY A 73 -36.21 -14.99 11.30
C GLY A 73 -37.55 -14.77 12.01
N PRO A 74 -37.52 -14.14 13.20
CA PRO A 74 -38.71 -13.91 14.00
C PRO A 74 -39.65 -12.89 13.34
N ASN A 75 -40.95 -12.99 13.66
CA ASN A 75 -41.97 -12.03 13.25
C ASN A 75 -41.61 -10.59 13.64
N LYS A 76 -42.33 -9.61 13.05
CA LYS A 76 -42.20 -8.16 13.25
C LYS A 76 -41.52 -7.74 14.56
N ILE A 77 -40.26 -7.31 14.45
CA ILE A 77 -39.47 -6.78 15.57
C ILE A 77 -39.69 -5.27 15.68
N THR A 78 -40.21 -4.80 16.82
CA THR A 78 -40.44 -3.36 17.07
C THR A 78 -39.26 -2.65 17.71
N ARG A 79 -38.40 -3.41 18.40
CA ARG A 79 -37.25 -2.94 19.16
C ARG A 79 -36.10 -3.94 19.03
N SER A 80 -34.90 -3.44 18.76
CA SER A 80 -33.68 -4.23 18.83
C SER A 80 -32.55 -3.46 19.47
N LEU A 81 -31.59 -4.19 20.04
CA LEU A 81 -30.35 -3.66 20.58
C LEU A 81 -29.22 -4.56 20.09
N SER A 82 -28.18 -3.96 19.50
CA SER A 82 -26.92 -4.65 19.22
C SER A 82 -25.81 -4.04 20.06
N MET A 83 -24.98 -4.90 20.65
CA MET A 83 -23.84 -4.51 21.44
C MET A 83 -22.57 -5.07 20.84
N ILE A 84 -21.61 -4.17 20.58
CA ILE A 84 -20.26 -4.54 20.18
C ILE A 84 -19.35 -4.10 21.31
N THR A 85 -18.71 -5.07 21.97
CA THR A 85 -17.83 -4.81 23.10
C THR A 85 -16.41 -5.27 22.77
N ASN A 86 -15.45 -4.39 23.03
CA ASN A 86 -14.04 -4.71 23.04
C ASN A 86 -13.66 -5.09 24.47
N SER A 87 -13.31 -6.36 24.66
CA SER A 87 -12.98 -6.93 25.96
C SER A 87 -11.78 -7.86 25.84
N THR A 88 -10.95 -7.89 26.88
CA THR A 88 -9.80 -8.79 26.98
C THR A 88 -10.21 -10.27 27.03
N CYS A 89 -11.48 -10.57 27.30
CA CYS A 89 -12.05 -11.92 27.26
C CYS A 89 -11.90 -12.62 25.90
N ILE A 90 -11.65 -11.88 24.82
CA ILE A 90 -11.40 -12.45 23.49
C ILE A 90 -10.14 -13.33 23.48
N ALA A 91 -9.16 -13.05 24.36
CA ALA A 91 -7.94 -13.85 24.48
C ALA A 91 -8.26 -15.33 24.75
N GLY A 92 -9.20 -15.62 25.67
CA GLY A 92 -9.61 -17.00 25.96
C GLY A 92 -10.30 -17.71 24.80
N VAL A 93 -10.83 -16.98 23.80
CA VAL A 93 -11.33 -17.57 22.55
C VAL A 93 -10.16 -17.97 21.66
N PHE A 94 -9.16 -17.08 21.51
CA PHE A 94 -7.95 -17.36 20.75
C PHE A 94 -7.13 -18.51 21.36
N GLU A 95 -7.01 -18.60 22.68
CA GLU A 95 -6.35 -19.73 23.35
C GLU A 95 -7.01 -21.07 23.00
N ARG A 96 -8.36 -21.12 22.92
CA ARG A 96 -9.05 -22.34 22.51
C ARG A 96 -8.75 -22.69 21.06
N LEU A 97 -8.78 -21.70 20.18
CA LEU A 97 -8.42 -21.86 18.78
C LEU A 97 -6.98 -22.36 18.62
N GLU A 98 -6.04 -21.77 19.36
CA GLU A 98 -4.64 -22.18 19.39
C GLU A 98 -4.50 -23.62 19.85
N ARG A 99 -5.18 -24.04 20.93
CA ARG A 99 -5.16 -25.45 21.37
C ARG A 99 -5.63 -26.41 20.29
N TRP A 100 -6.69 -26.08 19.54
CA TRP A 100 -7.16 -26.89 18.43
C TRP A 100 -6.16 -26.92 17.27
N PHE A 101 -5.61 -25.76 16.93
CA PHE A 101 -4.57 -25.63 15.92
C PHE A 101 -3.34 -26.47 16.26
N MET A 102 -2.83 -26.37 17.49
CA MET A 102 -1.66 -27.12 17.95
C MET A 102 -1.90 -28.63 17.95
N LYS A 103 -3.12 -29.09 18.26
CA LYS A 103 -3.49 -30.51 18.12
C LYS A 103 -3.39 -31.00 16.68
N LEU A 104 -3.88 -30.21 15.72
CA LEU A 104 -3.78 -30.53 14.30
C LEU A 104 -2.32 -30.47 13.82
N PHE A 105 -1.60 -29.43 14.22
CA PHE A 105 -0.22 -29.17 13.81
C PHE A 105 0.76 -30.22 14.32
N THR A 106 0.63 -30.63 15.59
CA THR A 106 1.48 -31.70 16.19
C THR A 106 1.34 -33.02 15.44
N ARG A 107 0.15 -33.29 14.87
CA ARG A 107 -0.12 -34.47 14.05
C ARG A 107 0.15 -34.26 12.56
N ARG A 108 0.63 -33.08 12.17
CA ARG A 108 0.81 -32.64 10.77
C ARG A 108 -0.45 -32.83 9.91
N ALA A 109 -1.64 -32.81 10.51
CA ALA A 109 -2.89 -32.95 9.79
C ALA A 109 -3.11 -31.72 8.90
N PHE A 110 -3.52 -31.94 7.64
CA PHE A 110 -3.79 -30.89 6.64
C PHE A 110 -2.60 -29.99 6.23
N VAL A 111 -1.39 -30.26 6.74
CA VAL A 111 -0.17 -29.50 6.36
C VAL A 111 0.15 -29.64 4.88
N HIS A 112 -0.10 -30.82 4.29
CA HIS A 112 0.13 -31.05 2.86
C HIS A 112 -0.72 -30.12 1.98
N CYS A 113 -2.01 -29.96 2.30
CA CYS A 113 -2.90 -29.06 1.57
C CYS A 113 -2.34 -27.63 1.58
N ILE A 114 -1.99 -27.12 2.78
CA ILE A 114 -1.42 -25.77 2.94
C ILE A 114 -0.12 -25.63 2.14
N ASN A 115 0.78 -26.61 2.20
CA ASN A 115 2.05 -26.58 1.48
C ASN A 115 1.86 -26.60 -0.05
N GLN A 116 0.85 -27.32 -0.54
CA GLN A 116 0.51 -27.32 -1.96
C GLN A 116 0.03 -25.95 -2.42
N TYR A 117 -0.84 -25.29 -1.65
CA TYR A 117 -1.25 -23.90 -1.93
C TYR A 117 -0.08 -22.92 -1.80
N HIS A 118 0.78 -23.06 -0.79
CA HIS A 118 1.93 -22.18 -0.61
C HIS A 118 2.90 -22.24 -1.80
N ARG A 119 3.13 -23.42 -2.39
CA ARG A 119 3.95 -23.53 -3.61
C ARG A 119 3.35 -22.76 -4.78
N ILE A 120 2.06 -22.92 -5.03
CA ILE A 120 1.36 -22.20 -6.12
C ILE A 120 1.38 -20.69 -5.86
N LEU A 121 1.06 -20.28 -4.63
CA LEU A 121 1.04 -18.88 -4.25
C LEU A 121 2.45 -18.25 -4.31
N SER A 122 3.50 -19.00 -3.96
CA SER A 122 4.88 -18.50 -4.05
C SER A 122 5.33 -18.26 -5.50
N ILE A 123 4.89 -19.11 -6.44
CA ILE A 123 5.13 -18.90 -7.87
C ILE A 123 4.36 -17.68 -8.35
N LEU A 124 3.09 -17.54 -7.96
CA LEU A 124 2.27 -16.38 -8.30
C LEU A 124 2.84 -15.08 -7.72
N ALA A 125 3.32 -15.10 -6.47
CA ALA A 125 3.96 -13.96 -5.82
C ALA A 125 5.29 -13.59 -6.47
N ALA A 126 6.07 -14.58 -6.90
CA ALA A 126 7.30 -14.35 -7.66
C ALA A 126 7.00 -13.75 -9.05
N LEU A 127 5.96 -14.24 -9.72
CA LEU A 127 5.47 -13.65 -10.96
C LEU A 127 4.97 -12.23 -10.75
N GLU A 128 4.19 -11.96 -9.71
CA GLU A 128 3.71 -10.63 -9.36
C GLU A 128 4.87 -9.67 -9.06
N SER A 129 5.88 -10.11 -8.32
CA SER A 129 7.10 -9.34 -8.07
C SER A 129 7.84 -9.05 -9.38
N CYS A 130 7.98 -10.03 -10.26
CA CYS A 130 8.57 -9.83 -11.58
C CYS A 130 7.78 -8.83 -12.42
N PHE A 131 6.44 -8.94 -12.47
CA PHE A 131 5.58 -8.02 -13.21
C PHE A 131 5.65 -6.61 -12.64
N LYS A 132 5.66 -6.43 -11.31
CA LYS A 132 5.80 -5.11 -10.67
C LYS A 132 7.07 -4.38 -11.09
N HIS A 133 8.17 -5.10 -11.35
CA HIS A 133 9.43 -4.50 -11.76
C HIS A 133 9.63 -4.42 -13.29
N SER A 134 9.14 -5.41 -14.04
CA SER A 134 9.33 -5.47 -15.50
C SER A 134 8.30 -4.68 -16.28
N LEU A 135 7.04 -4.63 -15.82
CA LEU A 135 5.96 -3.99 -16.57
C LEU A 135 6.18 -2.47 -16.72
N PRO A 136 6.59 -1.71 -15.68
CA PRO A 136 6.93 -0.29 -15.86
C PRO A 136 8.11 -0.05 -16.80
N ALA A 137 9.09 -0.96 -16.83
CA ALA A 137 10.24 -0.85 -17.73
C ALA A 137 9.80 -1.07 -19.19
N VAL A 138 8.98 -2.10 -19.45
CA VAL A 138 8.45 -2.40 -20.78
C VAL A 138 7.54 -1.28 -21.27
N THR A 139 6.67 -0.73 -20.42
CA THR A 139 5.79 0.37 -20.81
C THR A 139 6.59 1.59 -21.22
N VAL A 140 7.67 1.95 -20.51
CA VAL A 140 8.53 3.08 -20.91
C VAL A 140 9.19 2.83 -22.26
N VAL A 141 9.68 1.61 -22.54
CA VAL A 141 10.29 1.28 -23.84
C VAL A 141 9.27 1.37 -24.99
N VAL A 142 8.08 0.82 -24.78
CA VAL A 142 6.98 0.89 -25.76
C VAL A 142 6.53 2.34 -25.96
N ASP A 143 6.40 3.10 -24.87
CA ASP A 143 6.01 4.51 -24.89
C ASP A 143 7.03 5.36 -25.66
N VAL A 144 8.33 5.19 -25.42
CA VAL A 144 9.40 5.88 -26.18
C VAL A 144 9.39 5.49 -27.66
N TYR A 145 9.04 4.25 -27.98
CA TYR A 145 8.96 3.80 -29.37
C TYR A 145 7.75 4.43 -30.10
N ILE A 146 6.60 4.46 -29.45
CA ILE A 146 5.33 4.98 -30.01
C ILE A 146 5.32 6.52 -29.99
N ASN A 147 5.68 7.13 -28.85
CA ASN A 147 5.70 8.57 -28.69
C ASN A 147 6.92 9.18 -29.39
N GLY A 148 6.64 10.18 -30.24
CA GLY A 148 7.64 10.87 -31.04
C GLY A 148 8.62 11.76 -30.26
N LEU A 149 8.65 11.69 -28.93
CA LEU A 149 9.37 12.65 -28.09
C LEU A 149 10.90 12.57 -28.30
N PRO A 150 11.58 13.69 -28.51
CA PRO A 150 13.03 13.69 -28.72
C PRO A 150 13.78 13.44 -27.41
N ILE A 151 14.52 12.34 -27.35
CA ILE A 151 15.39 12.03 -26.21
C ILE A 151 16.73 12.73 -26.42
N ARG A 152 17.09 13.64 -25.51
CA ARG A 152 18.43 14.27 -25.49
C ARG A 152 19.29 13.64 -24.41
N LEU A 153 20.58 13.45 -24.69
CA LEU A 153 21.55 12.92 -23.70
C LEU A 153 21.60 13.74 -22.41
N PHE A 154 21.36 15.05 -22.49
CA PHE A 154 21.36 15.97 -21.34
C PHE A 154 20.33 15.61 -20.25
N HIS A 155 19.25 14.87 -20.56
CA HIS A 155 18.27 14.46 -19.56
C HIS A 155 18.84 13.49 -18.51
N VAL A 156 20.05 12.95 -18.71
CA VAL A 156 20.77 12.15 -17.70
C VAL A 156 20.91 12.88 -16.36
N ILE A 157 20.96 14.21 -16.39
CA ILE A 157 21.10 15.06 -15.20
C ILE A 157 19.95 14.82 -14.21
N TYR A 158 18.71 14.63 -14.68
CA TYR A 158 17.57 14.38 -13.80
C TYR A 158 17.72 13.08 -13.01
N ALA A 159 18.20 12.01 -13.67
CA ALA A 159 18.42 10.71 -13.02
C ALA A 159 19.57 10.79 -11.99
N ILE A 160 20.65 11.51 -12.31
CA ILE A 160 21.78 11.72 -11.38
C ILE A 160 21.33 12.53 -10.17
N ILE A 161 20.65 13.67 -10.37
CA ILE A 161 20.16 14.53 -9.28
C ILE A 161 19.23 13.74 -8.37
N TYR A 162 18.28 13.00 -8.94
CA TYR A 162 17.35 12.19 -8.16
C TYR A 162 18.07 11.11 -7.34
N GLY A 163 19.04 10.41 -7.95
CA GLY A 163 19.83 9.39 -7.25
C GLY A 163 20.65 9.96 -6.09
N VAL A 164 21.25 11.14 -6.27
CA VAL A 164 22.01 11.84 -5.21
C VAL A 164 21.08 12.28 -4.07
N ILE A 165 19.95 12.90 -4.39
CA ILE A 165 18.95 13.32 -3.39
C ILE A 165 18.46 12.11 -2.59
N TYR A 166 18.12 11.01 -3.27
CA TYR A 166 17.60 9.81 -2.63
C TYR A 166 18.64 9.11 -1.73
N SER A 167 19.88 8.99 -2.20
CA SER A 167 20.98 8.41 -1.39
C SER A 167 21.24 9.25 -0.14
N THR A 168 21.26 10.58 -0.29
CA THR A 168 21.41 11.52 0.83
C THR A 168 20.26 11.40 1.83
N PHE A 169 19.02 11.35 1.34
CA PHE A 169 17.83 11.13 2.17
C PHE A 169 17.91 9.79 2.93
N SER A 170 18.34 8.71 2.26
CA SER A 170 18.45 7.39 2.89
C SER A 170 19.46 7.36 4.04
N TYR A 171 20.57 8.10 3.92
CA TYR A 171 21.54 8.25 5.00
C TYR A 171 20.95 8.99 6.20
N PHE A 172 20.34 10.17 5.98
CA PHE A 172 19.71 10.94 7.05
C PHE A 172 18.57 10.18 7.74
N TYR A 173 17.78 9.44 6.97
CA TYR A 173 16.72 8.60 7.51
C TYR A 173 17.28 7.56 8.50
N PHE A 174 18.38 6.89 8.12
CA PHE A 174 19.03 5.91 8.99
C PHE A 174 19.63 6.56 10.24
N ASP A 175 20.32 7.69 10.09
CA ASP A 175 20.98 8.42 11.19
C ASP A 175 19.97 8.93 12.24
N VAL A 176 18.86 9.53 11.79
CA VAL A 176 17.86 10.12 12.69
C VAL A 176 16.98 9.07 13.36
N VAL A 177 16.54 8.06 12.60
CA VAL A 177 15.51 7.13 13.06
C VAL A 177 16.13 5.89 13.71
N ASN A 178 17.37 5.52 13.34
CA ASN A 178 18.10 4.35 13.85
C ASN A 178 17.27 3.05 13.79
N ILE A 179 16.39 2.96 12.77
CA ILE A 179 15.57 1.81 12.44
C ILE A 179 16.18 1.11 11.21
N GLN A 180 15.78 -0.15 11.00
CA GLN A 180 16.14 -0.95 9.83
C GLN A 180 16.17 -0.13 8.52
N PRO A 181 17.18 -0.36 7.66
CA PRO A 181 17.35 0.40 6.43
C PRO A 181 16.13 0.23 5.52
N ILE A 182 15.76 1.31 4.80
CA ILE A 182 14.61 1.34 3.87
C ILE A 182 14.71 0.21 2.85
N TYR A 183 15.93 -0.03 2.37
CA TYR A 183 16.27 -1.18 1.55
C TYR A 183 17.40 -1.96 2.20
N PRO A 184 17.31 -3.31 2.26
CA PRO A 184 18.38 -4.13 2.81
C PRO A 184 19.75 -3.91 2.13
N MET A 185 19.75 -3.45 0.88
CA MET A 185 20.98 -3.15 0.12
C MET A 185 21.60 -1.79 0.47
N LEU A 186 20.86 -0.88 1.10
CA LEU A 186 21.34 0.42 1.60
C LEU A 186 21.47 0.38 3.12
N ASP A 187 22.18 -0.63 3.63
CA ASP A 187 22.51 -0.70 5.05
C ASP A 187 23.66 0.24 5.38
N TRP A 188 23.33 1.38 5.99
CA TRP A 188 24.28 2.42 6.35
C TRP A 188 25.07 2.12 7.63
N SER A 189 24.81 0.98 8.30
CA SER A 189 25.71 0.46 9.35
C SER A 189 27.07 0.07 8.77
N GLU A 190 27.13 -0.34 7.50
CA GLU A 190 28.34 -0.57 6.72
C GLU A 190 28.50 0.49 5.62
N PRO A 191 28.97 1.71 5.96
CA PRO A 191 28.90 2.86 5.05
C PRO A 191 29.66 2.64 3.73
N GLY A 192 30.75 1.87 3.75
CA GLY A 192 31.51 1.54 2.55
C GLY A 192 30.69 0.78 1.50
N LYS A 193 29.86 -0.18 1.92
CA LYS A 193 29.00 -0.96 1.02
C LYS A 193 27.84 -0.11 0.48
N ALA A 194 27.18 0.64 1.36
CA ALA A 194 26.04 1.48 0.98
C ALA A 194 26.42 2.60 -0.01
N VAL A 195 27.58 3.24 0.19
CA VAL A 195 28.12 4.24 -0.74
C VAL A 195 28.46 3.62 -2.08
N PHE A 196 29.11 2.45 -2.09
CA PHE A 196 29.43 1.74 -3.33
C PHE A 196 28.16 1.38 -4.13
N ILE A 197 27.14 0.83 -3.46
CA ILE A 197 25.87 0.47 -4.10
C ILE A 197 25.17 1.72 -4.65
N SER A 198 25.11 2.81 -3.87
CA SER A 198 24.53 4.08 -4.32
C SER A 198 25.24 4.62 -5.55
N PHE A 199 26.58 4.56 -5.58
CA PHE A 199 27.38 4.98 -6.73
C PHE A 199 27.09 4.14 -7.97
N VAL A 200 27.02 2.80 -7.84
CA VAL A 200 26.70 1.89 -8.94
C VAL A 200 25.32 2.18 -9.52
N VAL A 201 24.31 2.43 -8.67
CA VAL A 201 22.95 2.77 -9.11
C VAL A 201 22.92 4.11 -9.85
N ILE A 202 23.63 5.12 -9.35
CA ILE A 202 23.75 6.43 -10.02
C ILE A 202 24.45 6.28 -11.39
N LEU A 203 25.47 5.43 -11.49
CA LEU A 203 26.18 5.15 -12.75
C LEU A 203 25.31 4.40 -13.78
N CYS A 204 24.35 3.60 -13.32
CA CYS A 204 23.41 2.90 -14.19
C CYS A 204 22.49 3.86 -14.96
N GLY A 205 22.11 4.99 -14.35
CA GLY A 205 21.26 6.01 -14.98
C GLY A 205 21.77 6.51 -16.35
N PRO A 206 23.03 6.99 -16.45
CA PRO A 206 23.68 7.34 -17.72
C PRO A 206 23.67 6.22 -18.76
N VAL A 207 23.91 4.97 -18.35
CA VAL A 207 23.90 3.82 -19.27
C VAL A 207 22.50 3.62 -19.85
N VAL A 208 21.46 3.64 -19.01
CA VAL A 208 20.07 3.52 -19.47
C VAL A 208 19.69 4.69 -20.38
N GLN A 209 20.07 5.92 -20.02
CA GLN A 209 19.80 7.11 -20.84
C GLN A 209 20.49 7.03 -22.22
N PHE A 210 21.71 6.52 -22.27
CA PHE A 210 22.43 6.29 -23.52
C PHE A 210 21.73 5.23 -24.39
N LEU A 211 21.28 4.12 -23.81
CA LEU A 211 20.52 3.09 -24.54
C LEU A 211 19.19 3.64 -25.09
N LEU A 212 18.46 4.45 -24.32
CA LEU A 212 17.24 5.12 -24.79
C LEU A 212 17.52 6.12 -25.92
N TYR A 213 18.64 6.83 -25.86
CA TYR A 213 19.08 7.69 -26.95
C TYR A 213 19.39 6.91 -28.23
N LEU A 214 20.08 5.76 -28.13
CA LEU A 214 20.32 4.88 -29.27
C LEU A 214 19.01 4.36 -29.87
N LEU A 215 18.03 3.99 -29.04
CA LEU A 215 16.70 3.58 -29.49
C LEU A 215 16.01 4.71 -30.27
N TYR A 216 16.08 5.95 -29.76
CA TYR A 216 15.56 7.14 -30.43
C TYR A 216 16.24 7.37 -31.80
N VAL A 217 17.57 7.34 -31.85
CA VAL A 217 18.34 7.51 -33.09
C VAL A 217 17.98 6.41 -34.09
N GLY A 218 17.99 5.15 -33.65
CA GLY A 218 17.63 3.99 -34.47
C GLY A 218 16.22 4.08 -35.07
N ARG A 219 15.24 4.58 -34.31
CA ARG A 219 13.88 4.81 -34.81
C ARG A 219 13.84 5.88 -35.90
N ILE A 220 14.54 7.00 -35.68
CA ILE A 220 14.56 8.13 -36.63
C ILE A 220 15.27 7.74 -37.92
N THR A 221 16.41 7.03 -37.85
CA THR A 221 17.14 6.54 -39.03
C THR A 221 16.34 5.50 -39.79
N LEU A 222 15.67 4.56 -39.11
CA LEU A 222 14.74 3.61 -39.74
C LEU A 222 13.59 4.34 -40.44
N SER A 223 13.00 5.35 -39.81
CA SER A 223 11.94 6.16 -40.43
C SER A 223 12.45 6.91 -41.66
N ALA A 224 13.67 7.44 -41.64
CA ALA A 224 14.27 8.09 -42.82
C ALA A 224 14.51 7.10 -43.96
N HIS A 225 15.02 5.89 -43.66
CA HIS A 225 15.20 4.83 -44.66
C HIS A 225 13.90 4.38 -45.33
N LEU A 226 12.79 4.41 -44.60
CA LEU A 226 11.45 4.09 -45.12
C LEU A 226 10.76 5.29 -45.79
N ASN A 227 11.49 6.37 -46.11
CA ASN A 227 10.94 7.64 -46.63
C ASN A 227 9.83 8.26 -45.76
N GLY A 228 9.86 8.00 -44.46
CA GLY A 228 8.94 8.54 -43.48
C GLY A 228 9.34 9.93 -42.97
N ARG A 229 8.62 10.39 -41.94
CA ARG A 229 8.80 11.72 -41.31
C ARG A 229 10.19 11.93 -40.69
N GLY A 230 10.96 10.86 -40.45
CA GLY A 230 12.32 10.94 -39.91
C GLY A 230 13.34 11.58 -40.87
N LYS A 231 13.08 11.60 -42.18
CA LYS A 231 14.00 12.15 -43.19
C LYS A 231 14.35 13.62 -42.91
N VAL A 232 13.34 14.45 -42.61
CA VAL A 232 13.51 15.88 -42.29
C VAL A 232 14.46 16.09 -41.09
N VAL A 233 14.35 15.23 -40.08
CA VAL A 233 15.17 15.31 -38.85
C VAL A 233 16.60 14.86 -39.13
N VAL A 234 16.80 13.76 -39.85
CA VAL A 234 18.15 13.27 -40.22
C VAL A 234 18.88 14.28 -41.11
N ASP A 235 18.18 14.85 -42.08
CA ASP A 235 18.75 15.87 -42.96
C ASP A 235 19.20 17.09 -42.15
N SER A 236 18.44 17.51 -41.13
CA SER A 236 18.85 18.60 -40.23
C SER A 236 20.10 18.27 -39.41
N TRP A 237 20.32 17.01 -39.00
CA TRP A 237 21.50 16.63 -38.21
C TRP A 237 22.79 16.78 -38.99
N TRP A 238 22.74 16.47 -40.29
CA TRP A 238 23.90 16.51 -41.17
C TRP A 238 24.10 17.89 -41.82
N ASN A 239 23.02 18.64 -42.05
CA ASN A 239 23.07 19.96 -42.69
C ASN A 239 23.32 21.12 -41.71
N ALA A 240 23.05 20.96 -40.40
CA ALA A 240 23.28 22.00 -39.39
C ALA A 240 24.77 22.40 -39.24
N GLY A 241 25.71 21.57 -39.72
CA GLY A 241 27.14 21.88 -39.72
C GLY A 241 27.61 22.79 -40.86
N SER A 242 26.80 23.06 -41.89
CA SER A 242 27.24 23.86 -43.05
C SER A 242 26.89 25.35 -42.99
N GLN A 243 26.08 25.79 -42.02
CA GLN A 243 25.65 27.19 -41.86
C GLN A 243 26.44 27.99 -40.81
N ALA A 244 27.62 27.54 -40.40
CA ALA A 244 28.52 28.31 -39.53
C ALA A 244 29.62 29.00 -40.36
N THR A 245 29.25 30.03 -41.12
CA THR A 245 30.18 31.03 -41.70
C THR A 245 29.74 32.42 -41.25
N PRO A 246 30.65 33.31 -40.83
CA PRO A 246 30.28 34.58 -40.20
C PRO A 246 29.69 35.54 -41.23
N ASP A 247 28.62 36.23 -40.83
CA ASP A 247 28.07 37.36 -41.56
C ASP A 247 29.10 38.50 -41.57
N ASN A 248 29.89 38.58 -42.64
CA ASN A 248 30.63 39.80 -42.97
C ASN A 248 29.68 40.72 -43.74
N GLU A 249 28.88 41.50 -43.01
CA GLU A 249 28.29 42.72 -43.55
C GLU A 249 29.42 43.74 -43.80
N ALA A 250 29.88 43.79 -45.04
CA ALA A 250 30.69 44.88 -45.53
C ALA A 250 29.81 46.15 -45.59
N VAL A 251 30.16 47.12 -44.75
CA VAL A 251 29.73 48.51 -44.85
C VAL A 251 30.26 49.09 -46.17
N GLU A 252 29.38 49.25 -47.16
CA GLU A 252 29.63 50.08 -48.33
C GLU A 252 29.27 51.53 -47.97
N CYS A 253 30.27 52.29 -47.52
CA CYS A 253 30.27 53.74 -47.58
C CYS A 253 31.10 54.18 -48.81
N ALA A 254 30.40 54.64 -49.85
CA ALA A 254 30.88 55.66 -50.80
C ALA A 254 29.66 56.29 -51.48
#